data_AF-A0A920IB99-F1
#
_entry.id   AF-A0A920IB99-F1
#
_cell.length_a   1.000
_cell.length_b   1.000
_cell.length_c   1.000
_cell.angle_alpha   90.00
_cell.angle_beta   90.00
_cell.angle_gamma   90.00
#
_symmetry.space_group_name_H-M   'P 1'
#
loop_
_entity.id
_entity.type
_entity.pdbx_description
1 polymer ?
#
loop_
_entity_poly.entity_id
_entity_poly.type
_entity_poly.pdbx_seq_one_letter_code
_entity_poly.pdbx_strand_id
1 'polypeptide(L)'
;MFKFFLIFNFLILITTAHGSEENGKNFIRQLSKWNIDFLKLDNFKAGAGCMTPNSQEYNALGLSYNLADIEYAKKIALQGCEQMKKKNKILTECKCEIIYVNNNLVIKE
;
A
#
# COMPACT_ATOMS: atom_id res chain seq x y z
N MET A 1 -25.85 -33.18 14.55
CA MET A 1 -24.41 -32.83 14.64
C MET A 1 -24.02 -31.85 13.53
N PHE A 2 -24.52 -30.62 13.53
CA PHE A 2 -24.26 -29.62 12.45
C PHE A 2 -24.30 -28.19 12.99
N LYS A 3 -23.49 -27.88 14.01
CA LYS A 3 -23.38 -26.50 14.53
C LYS A 3 -21.94 -25.98 14.66
N PHE A 4 -20.93 -26.76 14.29
CA PHE A 4 -19.53 -26.37 14.50
C PHE A 4 -18.83 -25.78 13.27
N PHE A 5 -19.47 -25.77 12.09
CA PHE A 5 -18.80 -25.39 10.83
C PHE A 5 -18.85 -23.88 10.50
N LEU A 6 -19.62 -23.08 11.24
CA LEU A 6 -19.78 -21.65 10.95
C LEU A 6 -18.78 -20.74 11.70
N ILE A 7 -18.08 -21.23 12.71
CA ILE A 7 -17.19 -20.39 13.54
C ILE A 7 -15.79 -20.26 12.90
N PHE A 8 -15.38 -21.20 12.05
CA PHE A 8 -14.01 -21.23 11.49
C PHE A 8 -13.78 -20.23 10.35
N ASN A 9 -14.84 -19.78 9.66
CA ASN A 9 -14.72 -18.83 8.55
C ASN A 9 -14.60 -17.36 9.00
N PHE A 10 -15.00 -17.02 10.23
CA PHE A 10 -14.96 -15.63 10.69
C PHE A 10 -13.55 -15.17 11.09
N LEU A 11 -12.71 -16.09 11.57
CA LEU A 11 -11.35 -15.79 12.02
C LEU A 11 -10.40 -15.42 10.87
N ILE A 12 -10.58 -16.00 9.68
CA ILE A 12 -9.73 -15.75 8.51
C ILE A 12 -9.96 -14.34 7.95
N LEU A 13 -11.16 -13.79 8.09
CA LEU A 13 -11.51 -12.47 7.56
C LEU A 13 -10.89 -11.32 8.37
N ILE A 14 -10.68 -11.52 9.68
CA ILE A 14 -10.20 -10.46 10.58
C ILE A 14 -8.70 -10.20 10.35
N THR A 15 -7.93 -11.23 10.02
CA THR A 15 -6.46 -11.12 9.91
C THR A 15 -6.01 -10.34 8.67
N THR A 16 -6.73 -10.45 7.55
CA THR A 16 -6.40 -9.74 6.30
C THR A 16 -6.67 -8.23 6.41
N ALA A 17 -7.78 -7.85 7.04
CA ALA A 17 -8.13 -6.45 7.28
C ALA A 17 -7.10 -5.74 8.18
N HIS A 18 -6.70 -6.38 9.29
CA HIS A 18 -5.69 -5.83 10.19
C HIS A 18 -4.31 -5.68 9.52
N GLY A 19 -3.91 -6.64 8.68
CA GLY A 19 -2.64 -6.55 7.93
C GLY A 19 -2.62 -5.39 6.92
N SER A 20 -3.75 -5.13 6.25
CA SER A 20 -3.88 -3.99 5.33
C SER A 20 -3.77 -2.65 6.06
N GLU A 21 -4.42 -2.50 7.21
CA GLU A 21 -4.41 -1.26 7.99
C GLU A 21 -3.01 -0.90 8.49
N GLU A 22 -2.26 -1.88 9.00
CA GLU A 22 -0.90 -1.67 9.47
C GLU A 22 0.04 -1.28 8.32
N ASN A 23 -0.10 -1.93 7.17
CA ASN A 23 0.62 -1.57 5.95
C ASN A 23 0.33 -0.12 5.52
N GLY A 24 -0.93 0.31 5.58
CA GLY A 24 -1.33 1.71 5.35
C GLY A 24 -0.65 2.69 6.31
N LYS A 25 -0.68 2.41 7.61
CA LYS A 25 -0.02 3.24 8.63
C LYS A 25 1.49 3.31 8.39
N ASN A 26 2.10 2.19 8.06
CA ASN A 26 3.54 2.13 7.77
C ASN A 26 3.91 2.99 6.56
N PHE A 27 3.10 2.98 5.50
CA PHE A 27 3.29 3.83 4.33
C PHE A 27 3.33 5.31 4.70
N ILE A 28 2.33 5.79 5.45
CA ILE A 28 2.26 7.18 5.91
C ILE A 28 3.46 7.53 6.81
N ARG A 29 3.79 6.63 7.73
CA ARG A 29 4.93 6.80 8.65
C ARG A 29 6.27 6.86 7.91
N GLN A 30 6.47 6.11 6.83
CA GLN A 30 7.71 6.17 6.08
C GLN A 30 7.79 7.43 5.20
N LEU A 31 6.68 7.88 4.60
CA LEU A 31 6.66 9.14 3.87
C LEU A 31 6.98 10.35 4.76
N SER A 32 6.58 10.32 6.04
CA SER A 32 6.93 11.40 6.97
C SER A 32 8.43 11.52 7.24
N LYS A 33 9.22 10.45 7.04
CA LYS A 33 10.69 10.51 7.09
C LYS A 33 11.27 11.41 5.99
N TRP A 34 10.52 11.66 4.91
CA TRP A 34 10.84 12.61 3.85
C TRP A 34 10.04 13.90 3.94
N ASN A 35 9.41 14.18 5.10
CA ASN A 35 8.57 15.35 5.33
C ASN A 35 7.36 15.45 4.37
N ILE A 36 6.84 14.30 3.93
CA ILE A 36 5.67 14.22 3.06
C ILE A 36 4.45 13.81 3.90
N ASP A 37 3.50 14.72 4.05
CA ASP A 37 2.19 14.44 4.65
C ASP A 37 1.19 14.06 3.55
N PHE A 38 1.14 12.76 3.23
CA PHE A 38 0.32 12.26 2.14
C PHE A 38 -1.17 12.60 2.27
N LEU A 39 -1.71 12.63 3.49
CA LEU A 39 -3.12 12.91 3.74
C LEU A 39 -3.48 14.38 3.41
N LYS A 40 -2.51 15.29 3.49
CA LYS A 40 -2.67 16.71 3.13
C LYS A 40 -2.42 17.03 1.66
N LEU A 41 -1.87 16.11 0.89
CA LEU A 41 -1.68 16.31 -0.56
C LEU A 41 -3.04 16.46 -1.27
N ASP A 42 -3.05 17.19 -2.38
CA ASP A 42 -4.23 17.39 -3.20
C ASP A 42 -4.82 16.06 -3.71
N ASN A 43 -6.13 16.07 -3.98
CA ASN A 43 -6.86 14.93 -4.52
C ASN A 43 -6.32 14.51 -5.90
N PHE A 44 -6.85 13.40 -6.41
CA PHE A 44 -6.27 12.69 -7.56
C PHE A 44 -4.84 12.23 -7.25
N LYS A 45 -4.72 11.60 -6.08
CA LYS A 45 -3.48 11.06 -5.53
C LYS A 45 -3.54 9.56 -5.36
N ALA A 46 -2.39 8.93 -5.43
CA ALA A 46 -2.24 7.52 -5.13
C ALA A 46 -0.90 7.25 -4.44
N GLY A 47 -0.88 6.23 -3.60
CA GLY A 47 0.32 5.72 -2.95
C GLY A 47 0.54 4.26 -3.34
N ALA A 48 1.78 3.90 -3.64
CA ALA A 48 2.18 2.54 -3.96
C ALA A 48 3.43 2.15 -3.18
N GLY A 49 3.57 0.86 -2.87
CA GLY A 49 4.74 0.37 -2.17
C GLY A 49 4.99 -1.10 -2.41
N CYS A 50 6.21 -1.50 -2.06
CA CYS A 50 6.75 -2.85 -2.21
C CYS A 50 7.47 -3.20 -0.91
N MET A 51 7.07 -4.31 -0.28
CA MET A 51 7.67 -4.79 0.96
C MET A 51 8.08 -6.24 0.79
N THR A 52 9.34 -6.57 1.07
CA THR A 52 9.85 -7.94 0.99
C THR A 52 9.37 -8.77 2.18
N PRO A 53 9.30 -10.10 2.06
CA PRO A 53 9.01 -10.96 3.20
C PRO A 53 10.00 -10.68 4.34
N ASN A 54 9.49 -10.52 5.56
CA ASN A 54 10.23 -10.17 6.79
C ASN A 54 10.70 -8.71 6.92
N SER A 55 10.41 -7.83 5.96
CA SER A 55 10.65 -6.40 6.16
C SER A 55 9.56 -5.78 7.04
N GLN A 56 9.96 -4.91 7.96
CA GLN A 56 9.04 -4.07 8.74
C GLN A 56 8.73 -2.74 8.05
N GLU A 57 9.35 -2.48 6.91
CA GLU A 57 9.31 -1.22 6.18
C GLU A 57 9.23 -1.47 4.66
N TYR A 58 8.54 -0.60 3.94
CA TYR A 58 8.55 -0.62 2.49
C TYR A 58 9.97 -0.40 1.97
N ASN A 59 10.40 -1.33 1.13
CA ASN A 59 11.67 -1.34 0.44
C ASN A 59 11.70 -0.36 -0.75
N ALA A 60 10.52 -0.11 -1.33
CA ALA A 60 10.29 0.88 -2.36
C ALA A 60 8.92 1.52 -2.19
N LEU A 61 8.84 2.82 -2.46
CA LEU A 61 7.65 3.64 -2.34
C LEU A 61 7.48 4.48 -3.60
N GLY A 62 6.23 4.76 -3.95
CA GLY A 62 5.87 5.66 -5.02
C GLY A 62 4.59 6.41 -4.68
N LEU A 63 4.51 7.68 -5.09
CA LEU A 63 3.34 8.51 -4.85
C LEU A 63 3.09 9.44 -6.03
N SER A 64 1.86 9.89 -6.16
CA SER A 64 1.40 10.89 -7.12
C SER A 64 0.28 11.70 -6.48
N TYR A 65 0.09 12.96 -6.88
CA TYR A 65 -0.96 13.84 -6.37
C TYR A 65 -1.21 14.97 -7.38
N ASN A 66 -2.41 15.55 -7.36
CA ASN A 66 -2.81 16.60 -8.31
C ASN A 66 -2.71 16.15 -9.78
N LEU A 67 -3.18 14.93 -10.08
CA LEU A 67 -3.17 14.39 -11.44
C LEU A 67 -4.53 14.58 -12.13
N ALA A 68 -4.55 14.39 -13.46
CA ALA A 68 -5.76 14.55 -14.26
C ALA A 68 -6.91 13.62 -13.84
N ASP A 69 -6.59 12.39 -13.46
CA ASP A 69 -7.55 11.39 -12.99
C ASP A 69 -6.89 10.36 -12.05
N ILE A 70 -7.72 9.52 -11.43
CA ILE A 70 -7.28 8.52 -10.43
C ILE A 70 -6.51 7.36 -11.07
N GLU A 71 -6.83 6.94 -12.30
CA GLU A 71 -6.12 5.86 -12.96
C GLU A 71 -4.70 6.28 -13.32
N TYR A 72 -4.55 7.49 -13.82
CA TYR A 72 -3.26 8.10 -14.09
C TYR A 72 -2.47 8.30 -12.79
N ALA A 73 -3.10 8.76 -11.71
CA ALA A 73 -2.45 8.84 -10.39
C ALA A 73 -1.90 7.48 -9.96
N LYS A 74 -2.71 6.41 -10.02
CA LYS A 74 -2.27 5.03 -9.70
C LYS A 74 -1.09 4.60 -10.56
N LYS A 75 -1.16 4.85 -11.88
CA LYS A 75 -0.08 4.50 -12.83
C LYS A 75 1.24 5.18 -12.46
N ILE A 76 1.23 6.48 -12.18
CA ILE A 76 2.44 7.22 -11.79
C ILE A 76 2.99 6.74 -10.45
N ALA A 77 2.13 6.49 -9.46
CA ALA A 77 2.56 5.96 -8.17
C ALA A 77 3.25 4.58 -8.31
N LEU A 78 2.68 3.66 -9.10
CA LEU A 78 3.29 2.36 -9.39
C LEU A 78 4.63 2.49 -10.12
N GLN A 79 4.70 3.36 -11.13
CA GLN A 79 5.94 3.63 -11.84
C GLN A 79 7.03 4.19 -10.92
N GLY A 80 6.69 5.11 -10.02
CA GLY A 80 7.63 5.65 -9.03
C GLY A 80 8.15 4.55 -8.09
N CYS A 81 7.27 3.67 -7.62
CA CYS A 81 7.65 2.52 -6.80
C CYS A 81 8.61 1.59 -7.56
N GLU A 82 8.31 1.22 -8.81
CA GLU A 82 9.17 0.34 -9.61
C GLU A 82 10.53 0.99 -9.94
N GLN A 83 10.56 2.30 -10.17
CA GLN A 83 11.80 3.05 -10.35
C GLN A 83 12.65 3.03 -9.08
N MET A 84 12.04 3.25 -7.91
CA MET A 84 12.74 3.15 -6.63
C MET A 84 13.24 1.74 -6.37
N LYS A 85 12.44 0.71 -6.70
CA LYS A 85 12.83 -0.70 -6.61
C LYS A 85 14.06 -1.01 -7.46
N LYS A 86 14.10 -0.52 -8.69
CA LYS A 86 15.26 -0.64 -9.59
C LYS A 86 16.49 0.07 -9.02
N LYS A 87 16.32 1.28 -8.49
CA LYS A 87 17.41 2.06 -7.87
C LYS A 87 18.00 1.35 -6.65
N ASN A 88 17.15 0.71 -5.85
CA ASN A 88 17.56 -0.02 -4.65
C ASN A 88 18.01 -1.46 -4.93
N LYS A 89 18.00 -1.92 -6.19
CA LYS A 89 18.37 -3.28 -6.64
C LYS A 89 17.49 -4.42 -6.08
N ILE A 90 16.20 -4.17 -5.86
CA ILE A 90 15.24 -5.10 -5.19
C ILE A 90 14.26 -5.69 -6.22
N LEU A 91 14.77 -6.14 -7.37
CA LEU A 91 13.95 -6.32 -8.57
C LEU A 91 12.92 -7.47 -8.49
N THR A 92 13.21 -8.52 -7.73
CA THR A 92 12.42 -9.78 -7.75
C THR A 92 11.76 -10.13 -6.43
N GLU A 93 12.05 -9.40 -5.34
CA GLU A 93 11.67 -9.81 -3.99
C GLU A 93 10.29 -9.32 -3.53
N CYS A 94 9.73 -8.32 -4.21
CA CYS A 94 8.38 -7.85 -3.97
C CYS A 94 7.78 -7.21 -5.25
N LYS A 95 6.45 -7.09 -5.26
CA LYS A 95 5.69 -6.39 -6.29
C LYS A 95 5.26 -5.02 -5.76
N CYS A 96 5.31 -3.99 -6.62
CA CYS A 96 4.71 -2.70 -6.29
C CYS A 96 3.18 -2.78 -6.40
N GLU A 97 2.50 -2.36 -5.35
CA GLU A 97 1.05 -2.45 -5.23
C GLU A 97 0.46 -1.14 -4.73
N ILE A 98 -0.77 -0.82 -5.12
CA ILE A 98 -1.47 0.37 -4.63
C ILE A 98 -1.85 0.15 -3.17
N ILE A 99 -1.49 1.12 -2.33
CA ILE A 99 -1.80 1.16 -0.90
C ILE A 99 -2.89 2.20 -0.65
N TYR A 100 -2.78 3.38 -1.24
CA TYR A 100 -3.76 4.46 -1.07
C TYR A 100 -4.29 4.97 -2.41
N VAL A 101 -5.57 5.35 -2.40
CA VAL A 101 -6.22 6.14 -3.45
C VAL A 101 -6.95 7.29 -2.78
N ASN A 102 -6.57 8.53 -3.09
CA ASN A 102 -6.92 9.70 -2.28
C ASN A 102 -6.56 9.43 -0.80
N ASN A 103 -7.53 9.52 0.10
CA ASN A 103 -7.34 9.25 1.53
C ASN A 103 -7.80 7.83 1.93
N ASN A 104 -8.19 6.99 0.96
CA ASN A 104 -8.73 5.67 1.22
C ASN A 104 -7.63 4.61 1.08
N LEU A 105 -7.51 3.78 2.12
CA LEU A 105 -6.67 2.59 2.09
C LEU A 105 -7.29 1.54 1.17
N VAL A 106 -6.49 0.95 0.30
CA VAL A 106 -6.91 -0.16 -0.56
C VAL A 106 -6.74 -1.46 0.22
N ILE A 107 -7.86 -2.07 0.58
CA ILE A 107 -7.90 -3.39 1.20
C ILE A 107 -7.96 -4.41 0.07
N LYS A 108 -6.99 -5.33 0.04
CA LYS A 108 -7.07 -6.49 -0.85
C LYS A 108 -7.91 -7.56 -0.16
N GLU A 109 -8.98 -7.97 -0.83
CA GLU A 109 -9.78 -9.16 -0.49
C GLU A 109 -8.99 -10.45 -0.74
#